data_AF-A0A529SR17-F1
#
_entry.id   AF-A0A529SR17-F1
#
_cell.length_a   1.000
_cell.length_b   1.000
_cell.length_c   1.000
_cell.angle_alpha   90.00
_cell.angle_beta   90.00
_cell.angle_gamma   90.00
#
_symmetry.space_group_name_H-M   'P 1'
#
loop_
_entity.id
_entity.type
_entity.pdbx_description
1 polymer ?
#
loop_
_entity_poly.entity_id
_entity_poly.type
_entity_poly.pdbx_seq_one_letter_code
_entity_poly.pdbx_strand_id
1 'polypeptide(L)'
;LTQSEVAKRLGLTSLKAHRLITKANQEGLVKVYIDGEISECVALEDELSGRYGLDYCEVVPDFDPEDLPLKALGIAGAQFLKREIERGEDALIGVGHGRTLAACVEYLPRVSANGIRFVSLLGGLTRKFSANPHDVIHRLAERTGAAAYVMPVPMFANTVEDRAVLLGQKGISEVFDLARSADLLLAGIGTAEQEASLVATGMIEKGEMEETR
;
A
#
# COMPACT_ATOMS: atom_id res chain seq x y z
N LEU A 1 -23.06 15.57 22.45
CA LEU A 1 -24.14 15.77 21.46
C LEU A 1 -24.12 14.58 20.52
N THR A 2 -25.27 13.97 20.25
CA THR A 2 -25.38 12.91 19.24
C THR A 2 -25.23 13.52 17.83
N GLN A 3 -24.87 12.70 16.84
CA GLN A 3 -24.79 13.18 15.44
C GLN A 3 -26.12 13.78 14.96
N SER A 4 -27.25 13.22 15.39
CA SER A 4 -28.60 13.73 15.09
C SER A 4 -28.87 15.10 15.76
N GLU A 5 -28.39 15.33 16.98
CA GLU A 5 -28.50 16.63 17.66
C GLU A 5 -27.65 17.71 16.96
N VAL A 6 -26.43 17.35 16.53
CA VAL A 6 -25.56 18.26 15.77
C VAL A 6 -26.17 18.57 14.40
N ALA A 7 -26.71 17.57 13.71
CA ALA A 7 -27.38 17.73 12.42
C ALA A 7 -28.56 18.71 12.52
N LYS A 8 -29.43 18.53 13.52
CA LYS A 8 -30.57 19.42 13.77
C LYS A 8 -30.14 20.86 14.05
N ARG A 9 -29.05 21.06 14.80
CA ARG A 9 -28.51 22.38 15.12
C ARG A 9 -27.91 23.09 13.89
N LEU A 10 -27.37 22.33 12.94
CA LEU A 10 -26.79 22.84 11.69
C LEU A 10 -27.80 22.94 10.53
N GLY A 11 -29.08 22.60 10.75
CA GLY A 11 -30.10 22.58 9.70
C GLY A 11 -29.87 21.47 8.64
N LEU A 12 -29.18 20.39 9.02
CA LEU A 12 -28.86 19.26 8.16
C LEU A 12 -29.70 18.03 8.53
N THR A 13 -29.91 17.14 7.57
CA THR A 13 -30.47 15.81 7.84
C THR A 13 -29.41 14.91 8.47
N SER A 14 -29.81 13.93 9.30
CA SER A 14 -28.88 12.96 9.90
C SER A 14 -28.08 12.19 8.84
N LEU A 15 -28.70 11.86 7.70
CA LEU A 15 -28.02 11.21 6.56
C LEU A 15 -26.89 12.10 5.98
N LYS A 16 -27.16 13.41 5.82
CA LYS A 16 -26.16 14.36 5.30
C LYS A 16 -25.03 14.60 6.31
N ALA A 17 -25.36 14.67 7.60
CA ALA A 17 -24.36 14.77 8.66
C ALA A 17 -23.44 13.53 8.70
N HIS A 18 -24.01 12.32 8.65
CA HIS A 18 -23.23 11.09 8.56
C HIS A 18 -22.28 11.11 7.36
N ARG A 19 -22.79 11.45 6.17
CA ARG A 19 -21.97 11.52 4.95
C ARG A 19 -20.84 12.54 5.05
N LEU A 20 -21.07 13.67 5.71
CA LEU A 20 -20.03 14.69 5.93
C LEU A 20 -18.97 14.23 6.95
N ILE A 21 -19.37 13.55 8.01
CA ILE A 21 -18.43 12.96 8.99
C ILE A 21 -17.59 11.88 8.33
N THR A 22 -18.21 10.96 7.59
CA THR A 22 -17.48 9.94 6.82
C THR A 22 -16.51 10.58 5.85
N LYS A 23 -16.93 11.62 5.13
CA LYS A 23 -16.06 12.37 4.20
C LYS A 23 -14.90 13.05 4.94
N ALA A 24 -15.16 13.69 6.08
CA ALA A 24 -14.11 14.35 6.88
C ALA A 24 -13.08 13.34 7.43
N ASN A 25 -13.53 12.14 7.82
CA ASN A 25 -12.64 11.04 8.18
C ASN A 25 -11.81 10.56 6.98
N GLN A 26 -12.43 10.36 5.81
CA GLN A 26 -11.75 9.95 4.57
C GLN A 26 -10.77 11.00 4.04
N GLU A 27 -11.04 12.29 4.26
CA GLU A 27 -10.16 13.39 3.87
C GLU A 27 -9.12 13.75 4.95
N GLY A 28 -9.09 13.02 6.08
CA GLY A 28 -8.12 13.22 7.17
C GLY A 28 -8.32 14.51 7.97
N LEU A 29 -9.49 15.14 7.89
CA LEU A 29 -9.84 16.37 8.62
C LEU A 29 -10.12 16.11 10.11
N VAL A 30 -10.36 14.86 10.49
CA VAL A 30 -10.59 14.42 11.86
C VAL A 30 -9.43 13.53 12.29
N LYS A 31 -8.79 13.86 13.41
CA LYS A 31 -7.78 13.03 14.06
C LYS A 31 -8.36 12.44 15.34
N VAL A 32 -8.33 11.13 15.47
CA VAL A 32 -8.71 10.41 16.68
C VAL A 32 -7.42 10.02 17.41
N TYR A 33 -7.34 10.36 18.69
CA TYR A 33 -6.23 9.96 19.57
C TYR A 33 -6.80 8.99 20.60
N ILE A 34 -6.14 7.84 20.77
CA ILE A 34 -6.51 6.81 21.74
C ILE A 34 -5.39 6.77 22.80
N ASP A 35 -5.75 6.95 24.06
CA ASP A 35 -4.81 6.98 25.18
C ASP A 35 -4.66 5.55 25.76
N GLY A 36 -3.42 5.08 26.00
CA GLY A 36 -3.13 3.78 26.63
C GLY A 36 -2.35 2.78 25.75
N GLU A 37 -2.73 2.57 24.50
CA GLU A 37 -2.05 1.61 23.58
C GLU A 37 -0.72 2.14 23.02
N ILE A 38 -0.53 3.48 23.05
CA ILE A 38 0.62 4.15 22.46
C ILE A 38 1.93 3.78 23.18
N SER A 39 1.91 3.64 24.51
CA SER A 39 3.15 3.34 25.26
C SER A 39 3.66 1.93 24.98
N GLU A 40 2.77 0.96 24.72
CA GLU A 40 3.15 -0.40 24.37
C GLU A 40 3.66 -0.47 22.93
N CYS A 41 3.02 0.25 22.01
CA CYS A 41 3.49 0.36 20.62
C CYS A 41 4.90 0.95 20.56
N VAL A 42 5.17 2.04 21.28
CA VAL A 42 6.51 2.67 21.33
C VAL A 42 7.57 1.73 21.91
N ALA A 43 7.23 0.99 22.97
CA ALA A 43 8.15 0.00 23.53
C ALA A 43 8.47 -1.12 22.52
N LEU A 44 7.48 -1.57 21.75
CA LEU A 44 7.67 -2.55 20.68
C LEU A 44 8.47 -1.99 19.50
N GLU A 45 8.27 -0.73 19.11
CA GLU A 45 9.06 -0.05 18.09
C GLU A 45 10.54 -0.03 18.46
N ASP A 46 10.86 0.34 19.71
CA ASP A 46 12.23 0.35 20.23
C ASP A 46 12.85 -1.06 20.26
N GLU A 47 12.09 -2.07 20.70
CA GLU A 47 12.55 -3.46 20.72
C GLU A 47 12.83 -3.98 19.31
N LEU A 48 11.90 -3.79 18.37
CA LEU A 48 12.03 -4.24 16.99
C LEU A 48 13.18 -3.54 16.28
N SER A 49 13.28 -2.21 16.44
CA SER A 49 14.36 -1.42 15.85
C SER A 49 15.71 -1.84 16.39
N GLY A 50 15.85 -1.99 17.71
CA GLY A 50 17.09 -2.43 18.35
C GLY A 50 17.48 -3.86 17.98
N ARG A 51 16.50 -4.78 17.90
CA ARG A 51 16.75 -6.20 17.59
C ARG A 51 17.15 -6.44 16.14
N TYR A 52 16.53 -5.74 15.20
CA TYR A 52 16.72 -5.96 13.77
C TYR A 52 17.56 -4.87 13.08
N GLY A 53 17.98 -3.83 13.81
CA GLY A 53 18.77 -2.73 13.26
C GLY A 53 17.99 -1.88 12.25
N LEU A 54 16.71 -1.63 12.52
CA LEU A 54 15.86 -0.84 11.63
C LEU A 54 16.11 0.65 11.87
N ASP A 55 16.30 1.41 10.79
CA ASP A 55 16.36 2.87 10.85
C ASP A 55 15.01 3.50 11.23
N TYR A 56 13.93 2.75 10.99
CA TYR A 56 12.56 3.16 11.28
C TYR A 56 11.68 1.93 11.58
N CYS A 57 10.89 2.02 12.64
CA CYS A 57 9.82 1.07 12.95
C CYS A 57 8.61 1.86 13.43
N GLU A 58 7.42 1.50 12.93
CA GLU A 58 6.15 2.04 13.40
C GLU A 58 5.24 0.86 13.72
N VAL A 59 4.77 0.80 14.96
CA VAL A 59 3.83 -0.21 15.45
C VAL A 59 2.50 0.48 15.65
N VAL A 60 1.47 -0.06 15.01
CA VAL A 60 0.11 0.43 15.16
C VAL A 60 -0.66 -0.52 16.07
N PRO A 61 -1.58 0.01 16.90
CA PRO A 61 -2.45 -0.87 17.66
C PRO A 61 -3.44 -1.57 16.73
N ASP A 62 -3.81 -2.79 17.12
CA ASP A 62 -4.80 -3.58 16.41
C ASP A 62 -6.19 -3.28 16.96
N PHE A 63 -7.04 -2.71 16.11
CA PHE A 63 -8.45 -2.45 16.41
C PHE A 63 -9.38 -2.96 15.30
N ASP A 64 -8.83 -3.72 14.34
CA ASP A 64 -9.63 -4.25 13.25
C ASP A 64 -10.22 -5.62 13.66
N PRO A 65 -11.49 -5.91 13.31
CA PRO A 65 -12.11 -7.20 13.63
C PRO A 65 -11.66 -8.34 12.70
N GLU A 66 -10.88 -8.02 11.67
CA GLU A 66 -10.37 -8.96 10.67
C GLU A 66 -8.95 -9.42 11.02
N ASP A 67 -8.54 -10.60 10.54
CA ASP A 67 -7.22 -11.20 10.86
C ASP A 67 -6.01 -10.33 10.44
N LEU A 68 -6.20 -9.37 9.52
CA LEU A 68 -5.14 -8.44 9.10
C LEU A 68 -5.63 -7.00 9.33
N PRO A 69 -4.94 -6.21 10.17
CA PRO A 69 -5.37 -4.86 10.54
C PRO A 69 -5.08 -3.83 9.43
N LEU A 70 -5.71 -4.01 8.28
CA LEU A 70 -5.48 -3.25 7.06
C LEU A 70 -5.79 -1.76 7.24
N LYS A 71 -6.71 -1.39 8.13
CA LYS A 71 -7.04 0.02 8.36
C LYS A 71 -5.94 0.70 9.15
N ALA A 72 -5.50 0.10 10.25
CA ALA A 72 -4.42 0.65 11.06
C ALA A 72 -3.12 0.78 10.24
N LEU A 73 -2.74 -0.31 9.55
CA LEU A 73 -1.57 -0.36 8.69
C LEU A 73 -1.67 0.61 7.50
N GLY A 74 -2.85 0.68 6.88
CA GLY A 74 -3.11 1.58 5.76
C GLY A 74 -2.95 3.04 6.15
N ILE A 75 -3.45 3.45 7.33
CA ILE A 75 -3.30 4.82 7.83
C ILE A 75 -1.84 5.15 8.12
N ALA A 76 -1.12 4.28 8.82
CA ALA A 76 0.31 4.50 9.12
C ALA A 76 1.16 4.55 7.85
N GLY A 77 1.00 3.58 6.96
CA GLY A 77 1.71 3.54 5.68
C GLY A 77 1.38 4.72 4.76
N ALA A 78 0.14 5.22 4.78
CA ALA A 78 -0.24 6.44 4.07
C ALA A 78 0.49 7.68 4.63
N GLN A 79 0.60 7.78 5.96
CA GLN A 79 1.31 8.88 6.61
C GLN A 79 2.81 8.82 6.34
N PHE A 80 3.42 7.63 6.42
CA PHE A 80 4.81 7.41 6.02
C PHE A 80 5.05 7.87 4.58
N LEU A 81 4.30 7.33 3.63
CA LEU A 81 4.48 7.66 2.22
C LEU A 81 4.25 9.15 1.95
N LYS A 82 3.27 9.78 2.60
CA LYS A 82 3.06 11.23 2.52
C LYS A 82 4.29 12.01 2.99
N ARG A 83 4.91 11.61 4.11
CA ARG A 83 6.11 12.27 4.63
C ARG A 83 7.28 12.15 3.66
N GLU A 84 7.52 10.97 3.09
CA GLU A 84 8.59 10.77 2.11
C GLU A 84 8.34 11.60 0.84
N ILE A 85 7.10 11.66 0.36
CA ILE A 85 6.71 12.53 -0.76
C ILE A 85 6.98 14.01 -0.45
N GLU A 86 6.65 14.47 0.76
CA GLU A 86 6.82 15.88 1.15
C GLU A 86 8.28 16.24 1.44
N ARG A 87 9.10 15.28 1.88
CA ARG A 87 10.54 15.46 2.01
C ARG A 87 11.20 15.66 0.65
N GLY A 88 10.76 14.90 -0.36
CA GLY A 88 11.24 15.06 -1.74
C GLY A 88 12.71 14.68 -1.93
N GLU A 89 13.25 13.83 -1.06
CA GLU A 89 14.62 13.33 -1.15
C GLU A 89 14.75 12.23 -2.23
N ASP A 90 13.70 11.42 -2.40
CA ASP A 90 13.62 10.36 -3.39
C ASP A 90 13.08 10.87 -4.75
N ALA A 91 13.81 10.61 -5.83
CA ALA A 91 13.35 10.96 -7.18
C ALA A 91 12.48 9.86 -7.80
N LEU A 92 12.59 8.63 -7.30
CA LEU A 92 11.88 7.47 -7.80
C LEU A 92 11.50 6.50 -6.68
N ILE A 93 10.18 6.27 -6.53
CA ILE A 93 9.63 5.33 -5.56
C ILE A 93 9.11 4.08 -6.27
N GLY A 94 9.68 2.94 -5.93
CA GLY A 94 9.24 1.63 -6.38
C GLY A 94 8.11 1.10 -5.51
N VAL A 95 7.03 0.58 -6.11
CA VAL A 95 5.87 0.08 -5.37
C VAL A 95 5.47 -1.32 -5.85
N GLY A 96 5.35 -2.24 -4.89
CA GLY A 96 4.78 -3.57 -5.12
C GLY A 96 3.25 -3.55 -5.21
N HIS A 97 2.64 -4.71 -4.99
CA HIS A 97 1.20 -4.87 -4.92
C HIS A 97 0.80 -5.65 -3.66
N GLY A 98 -0.42 -5.45 -3.18
CA GLY A 98 -0.95 -6.22 -2.07
C GLY A 98 -2.06 -5.49 -1.32
N ARG A 99 -2.75 -6.22 -0.44
CA ARG A 99 -3.85 -5.67 0.38
C ARG A 99 -3.38 -4.50 1.25
N THR A 100 -2.23 -4.64 1.91
CA THR A 100 -1.65 -3.60 2.77
C THR A 100 -1.28 -2.34 1.97
N LEU A 101 -0.55 -2.49 0.86
CA LEU A 101 -0.20 -1.35 0.01
C LEU A 101 -1.44 -0.67 -0.60
N ALA A 102 -2.46 -1.47 -0.97
CA ALA A 102 -3.73 -0.93 -1.43
C ALA A 102 -4.43 -0.08 -0.37
N ALA A 103 -4.42 -0.53 0.89
CA ALA A 103 -4.93 0.25 2.01
C ALA A 103 -4.09 1.53 2.23
N CYS A 104 -2.76 1.46 2.16
CA CYS A 104 -1.89 2.64 2.26
C CYS A 104 -2.26 3.72 1.22
N VAL A 105 -2.48 3.31 -0.03
CA VAL A 105 -2.83 4.24 -1.12
C VAL A 105 -4.29 4.70 -1.04
N GLU A 106 -5.17 3.91 -0.46
CA GLU A 106 -6.56 4.30 -0.18
C GLU A 106 -6.64 5.44 0.83
N TYR A 107 -5.89 5.34 1.93
CA TYR A 107 -5.83 6.35 3.00
C TYR A 107 -4.88 7.51 2.69
N LEU A 108 -4.10 7.45 1.61
CA LEU A 108 -3.24 8.55 1.17
C LEU A 108 -4.10 9.75 0.73
N PRO A 109 -4.01 10.91 1.40
CA PRO A 109 -4.67 12.12 0.93
C PRO A 109 -4.07 12.56 -0.41
N ARG A 110 -4.80 13.41 -1.15
CA ARG A 110 -4.20 14.04 -2.33
C ARG A 110 -3.02 14.91 -1.89
N VAL A 111 -1.86 14.69 -2.49
CA VAL A 111 -0.60 15.39 -2.17
C VAL A 111 0.18 15.60 -3.45
N SER A 112 0.70 16.80 -3.73
CA SER A 112 1.46 17.03 -4.97
C SER A 112 2.87 16.46 -4.82
N ALA A 113 3.20 15.43 -5.59
CA ALA A 113 4.53 14.79 -5.56
C ALA A 113 5.44 15.36 -6.65
N ASN A 114 5.75 16.66 -6.56
CA ASN A 114 6.54 17.36 -7.57
C ASN A 114 7.98 16.80 -7.61
N GLY A 115 8.42 16.34 -8.77
CA GLY A 115 9.77 15.79 -8.96
C GLY A 115 9.91 14.30 -8.62
N ILE A 116 8.86 13.69 -8.06
CA ILE A 116 8.84 12.26 -7.73
C ILE A 116 8.14 11.49 -8.85
N ARG A 117 8.64 10.29 -9.14
CA ARG A 117 8.03 9.33 -10.05
C ARG A 117 7.78 8.02 -9.32
N PHE A 118 6.80 7.25 -9.78
CA PHE A 118 6.52 5.92 -9.25
C PHE A 118 6.82 4.84 -10.28
N VAL A 119 7.25 3.66 -9.86
CA VAL A 119 7.45 2.50 -10.75
C VAL A 119 6.97 1.22 -10.10
N SER A 120 6.27 0.36 -10.87
CA SER A 120 5.86 -0.97 -10.39
C SER A 120 7.08 -1.88 -10.24
N LEU A 121 7.19 -2.53 -9.08
CA LEU A 121 8.27 -3.51 -8.81
C LEU A 121 7.97 -4.89 -9.36
N LEU A 122 6.70 -5.18 -9.60
CA LEU A 122 6.21 -6.50 -9.98
C LEU A 122 5.36 -6.39 -11.24
N GLY A 123 5.36 -7.46 -12.04
CA GLY A 123 4.45 -7.60 -13.16
C GLY A 123 2.98 -7.71 -12.73
N GLY A 124 2.07 -7.66 -13.69
CA GLY A 124 0.64 -7.78 -13.46
C GLY A 124 0.25 -9.17 -12.95
N LEU A 125 -0.61 -9.19 -11.92
CA LEU A 125 -1.17 -10.37 -11.26
C LEU A 125 -2.36 -11.01 -12.02
N THR A 126 -2.44 -11.04 -13.35
CA THR A 126 -3.75 -11.39 -14.00
C THR A 126 -3.83 -12.71 -14.74
N ARG A 127 -4.93 -13.45 -14.46
CA ARG A 127 -5.78 -14.12 -15.48
C ARG A 127 -7.11 -13.39 -15.78
N LYS A 128 -7.54 -12.40 -14.96
CA LYS A 128 -8.71 -11.53 -15.25
C LYS A 128 -8.29 -10.05 -15.25
N PHE A 129 -8.38 -9.43 -16.42
CA PHE A 129 -7.91 -8.06 -16.73
C PHE A 129 -8.72 -6.93 -16.06
N SER A 130 -9.81 -7.25 -15.35
CA SER A 130 -10.62 -6.25 -14.65
C SER A 130 -9.92 -5.82 -13.36
N ALA A 131 -9.07 -4.79 -13.46
CA ALA A 131 -8.52 -3.99 -12.38
C ALA A 131 -8.15 -4.80 -11.12
N ASN A 132 -6.93 -5.36 -11.08
CA ASN A 132 -6.41 -5.91 -9.83
C ASN A 132 -6.50 -4.82 -8.74
N PRO A 133 -7.37 -4.97 -7.72
CA PRO A 133 -7.57 -3.92 -6.74
C PRO A 133 -6.33 -3.69 -5.86
N HIS A 134 -5.37 -4.61 -5.93
CA HIS A 134 -4.10 -4.58 -5.21
C HIS A 134 -2.94 -3.99 -6.00
N ASP A 135 -3.13 -3.72 -7.30
CA ASP A 135 -2.21 -2.88 -8.06
C ASP A 135 -2.55 -1.41 -7.81
N VAL A 136 -1.61 -0.71 -7.20
CA VAL A 136 -1.82 0.64 -6.66
C VAL A 136 -1.20 1.74 -7.51
N ILE A 137 -0.43 1.38 -8.53
CA ILE A 137 0.41 2.32 -9.28
C ILE A 137 -0.42 3.42 -9.95
N HIS A 138 -1.57 3.07 -10.52
CA HIS A 138 -2.50 4.04 -11.13
C HIS A 138 -3.17 4.94 -10.10
N ARG A 139 -3.58 4.38 -8.94
CA ARG A 139 -4.18 5.17 -7.86
C ARG A 139 -3.18 6.14 -7.26
N LEU A 140 -1.91 5.76 -7.14
CA LEU A 140 -0.84 6.65 -6.72
C LEU A 140 -0.70 7.83 -7.68
N ALA A 141 -0.65 7.58 -8.99
CA ALA A 141 -0.63 8.64 -9.99
C ALA A 141 -1.82 9.59 -9.84
N GLU A 142 -3.04 9.07 -9.67
CA GLU A 142 -4.26 9.87 -9.49
C GLU A 142 -4.26 10.71 -8.20
N ARG A 143 -3.72 10.16 -7.10
CA ARG A 143 -3.64 10.83 -5.79
C ARG A 143 -2.56 11.91 -5.78
N THR A 144 -1.47 11.67 -6.51
CA THR A 144 -0.25 12.48 -6.40
C THR A 144 0.01 13.44 -7.56
N GLY A 145 -0.60 13.17 -8.72
CA GLY A 145 -0.29 13.85 -9.98
C GLY A 145 1.07 13.47 -10.57
N ALA A 146 1.82 12.54 -9.96
CA ALA A 146 3.12 12.10 -10.43
C ALA A 146 3.04 11.16 -11.64
N ALA A 147 4.13 11.12 -12.42
CA ALA A 147 4.30 10.09 -13.43
C ALA A 147 4.48 8.72 -12.78
N ALA A 148 3.84 7.69 -13.35
CA ALA A 148 3.93 6.33 -12.86
C ALA A 148 4.19 5.34 -14.01
N TYR A 149 5.17 4.47 -13.82
CA TYR A 149 5.62 3.50 -14.81
C TYR A 149 5.18 2.11 -14.40
N VAL A 150 4.35 1.48 -15.24
CA VAL A 150 3.81 0.14 -14.99
C VAL A 150 4.74 -0.90 -15.61
N MET A 151 4.96 -2.00 -14.90
CA MET A 151 5.68 -3.17 -15.40
C MET A 151 4.76 -3.96 -16.36
N PRO A 152 4.99 -3.91 -17.70
CA PRO A 152 4.00 -4.38 -18.67
C PRO A 152 4.18 -5.87 -19.01
N VAL A 153 4.42 -6.70 -17.99
CA VAL A 153 4.61 -8.15 -18.10
C VAL A 153 3.81 -8.88 -17.03
N PRO A 154 3.50 -10.18 -17.20
CA PRO A 154 2.95 -10.98 -16.11
C PRO A 154 3.97 -11.09 -14.96
N MET A 155 3.48 -11.25 -13.73
CA MET A 155 4.33 -11.50 -12.56
C MET A 155 5.15 -12.80 -12.71
N PHE A 156 4.57 -13.84 -13.32
CA PHE A 156 5.20 -15.12 -13.58
C PHE A 156 5.27 -15.40 -15.08
N ALA A 157 6.44 -15.86 -15.54
CA ALA A 157 6.59 -16.44 -16.88
C ALA A 157 6.40 -17.96 -16.77
N ASN A 158 5.93 -18.60 -17.85
CA ASN A 158 5.74 -20.06 -17.84
C ASN A 158 7.08 -20.82 -17.86
N THR A 159 8.11 -20.21 -18.46
CA THR A 159 9.43 -20.80 -18.64
C THR A 159 10.53 -19.75 -18.46
N VAL A 160 11.77 -20.22 -18.26
CA VAL A 160 12.95 -19.35 -18.17
C VAL A 160 13.21 -18.67 -19.53
N GLU A 161 12.93 -19.37 -20.62
CA GLU A 161 13.01 -18.87 -21.99
C GLU A 161 12.00 -17.74 -22.24
N ASP A 162 10.75 -17.90 -21.81
CA ASP A 162 9.73 -16.86 -21.89
C ASP A 162 10.16 -15.60 -21.12
N ARG A 163 10.71 -15.78 -19.91
CA ARG A 163 11.27 -14.68 -19.12
C ARG A 163 12.37 -13.95 -19.88
N ALA A 164 13.30 -14.67 -20.51
CA ALA A 164 14.38 -14.06 -21.27
C ALA A 164 13.86 -13.29 -22.49
N VAL A 165 12.86 -13.83 -23.19
CA VAL A 165 12.21 -13.16 -24.33
C VAL A 165 11.50 -11.87 -23.91
N LEU A 166 10.76 -11.92 -22.79
CA LEU A 166 10.07 -10.75 -22.24
C LEU A 166 11.06 -9.66 -21.81
N LEU A 167 12.07 -10.02 -21.02
CA LEU A 167 13.10 -9.07 -20.56
C LEU A 167 14.00 -8.56 -21.69
N GLY A 168 14.08 -9.27 -22.82
CA GLY A 168 14.79 -8.81 -24.02
C GLY A 168 14.06 -7.72 -24.82
N GLN A 169 12.79 -7.46 -24.54
CA GLN A 169 12.06 -6.36 -25.17
C GLN A 169 12.51 -5.02 -24.58
N LYS A 170 12.93 -4.08 -25.43
CA LYS A 170 13.49 -2.77 -24.99
C LYS A 170 12.61 -2.04 -23.97
N GLY A 171 11.31 -1.92 -24.25
CA GLY A 171 10.39 -1.22 -23.35
C GLY A 171 10.20 -1.92 -22.00
N ILE A 172 10.41 -3.23 -21.91
CA ILE A 172 10.34 -3.98 -20.66
C ILE A 172 11.65 -3.82 -19.88
N SER A 173 12.80 -3.99 -20.55
CA SER A 173 14.12 -3.81 -19.91
C SER A 173 14.28 -2.41 -19.32
N GLU A 174 13.80 -1.37 -20.02
CA GLU A 174 13.88 0.01 -19.52
C GLU A 174 13.08 0.23 -18.23
N VAL A 175 11.86 -0.32 -18.13
CA VAL A 175 11.06 -0.22 -16.90
C VAL A 175 11.65 -1.09 -15.79
N PHE A 176 12.24 -2.24 -16.14
CA PHE A 176 12.92 -3.11 -15.19
C PHE A 176 14.17 -2.45 -14.59
N ASP A 177 15.00 -1.82 -15.43
CA ASP A 177 16.17 -1.06 -14.97
C ASP A 177 15.75 0.18 -14.17
N LEU A 178 14.66 0.84 -14.56
CA LEU A 178 14.06 1.93 -13.78
C LEU A 178 13.65 1.43 -12.38
N ALA A 179 12.91 0.32 -12.28
CA ALA A 179 12.51 -0.27 -11.00
C ALA A 179 13.70 -0.59 -10.10
N ARG A 180 14.80 -1.09 -10.68
CA ARG A 180 16.06 -1.36 -9.96
C ARG A 180 16.79 -0.10 -9.48
N SER A 181 16.52 1.05 -10.09
CA SER A 181 17.11 2.34 -9.74
C SER A 181 16.29 3.16 -8.74
N ALA A 182 15.18 2.60 -8.23
CA ALA A 182 14.35 3.30 -7.25
C ALA A 182 15.11 3.54 -5.94
N ASP A 183 14.95 4.75 -5.40
CA ASP A 183 15.61 5.22 -4.17
C ASP A 183 14.93 4.61 -2.94
N LEU A 184 13.59 4.48 -3.01
CA LEU A 184 12.75 3.88 -1.99
C LEU A 184 11.88 2.77 -2.58
N LEU A 185 11.80 1.64 -1.88
CA LEU A 185 10.98 0.48 -2.27
C LEU A 185 9.87 0.24 -1.22
N LEU A 186 8.61 0.32 -1.64
CA LEU A 186 7.46 -0.07 -0.83
C LEU A 186 6.99 -1.47 -1.23
N ALA A 187 7.15 -2.42 -0.32
CA ALA A 187 6.74 -3.80 -0.49
C ALA A 187 5.87 -4.28 0.68
N GLY A 188 4.89 -5.14 0.38
CA GLY A 188 4.22 -5.93 1.40
C GLY A 188 4.95 -7.25 1.62
N ILE A 189 4.94 -7.74 2.86
CA ILE A 189 5.50 -9.04 3.20
C ILE A 189 4.36 -10.07 3.23
N GLY A 190 4.52 -11.17 2.48
CA GLY A 190 3.58 -12.28 2.45
C GLY A 190 4.06 -13.47 3.29
N THR A 191 3.13 -14.37 3.61
CA THR A 191 3.44 -15.66 4.26
C THR A 191 3.74 -16.75 3.22
N ALA A 192 4.50 -17.78 3.63
CA ALA A 192 4.75 -19.01 2.87
C ALA A 192 3.83 -20.17 3.35
N GLU A 193 2.61 -19.81 3.76
CA GLU A 193 1.57 -20.75 4.16
C GLU A 193 0.62 -21.08 3.00
N GLN A 194 -0.17 -22.14 3.14
CA GLN A 194 -1.07 -22.58 2.06
C GLN A 194 -2.21 -21.59 1.80
N GLU A 195 -2.51 -20.76 2.80
CA GLU A 195 -3.49 -19.68 2.78
C GLU A 195 -2.90 -18.37 2.24
N ALA A 196 -1.64 -18.37 1.80
CA ALA A 196 -0.98 -17.20 1.23
C ALA A 196 -1.79 -16.63 0.06
N SER A 197 -1.80 -15.30 -0.04
CA SER A 197 -2.52 -14.58 -1.09
C SER A 197 -2.13 -15.03 -2.50
N LEU A 198 -0.87 -15.44 -2.72
CA LEU A 198 -0.40 -15.94 -4.02
C LEU A 198 -1.04 -17.29 -4.39
N VAL A 199 -1.26 -18.16 -3.40
CA VAL A 199 -1.96 -19.44 -3.60
C VAL A 199 -3.45 -19.21 -3.80
N ALA A 200 -4.07 -18.38 -2.96
CA ALA A 200 -5.49 -18.07 -3.04
C ALA A 200 -5.90 -17.39 -4.37
N THR A 201 -4.98 -16.64 -4.99
CA THR A 201 -5.18 -15.99 -6.29
C THR A 201 -4.77 -16.88 -7.48
N GLY A 202 -4.26 -18.09 -7.22
CA GLY A 202 -3.82 -19.04 -8.25
C GLY A 202 -2.57 -18.60 -9.01
N MET A 203 -1.73 -17.75 -8.40
CA MET A 203 -0.43 -17.36 -8.95
C MET A 203 0.62 -18.45 -8.76
N ILE A 204 0.53 -19.14 -7.63
CA ILE A 204 1.40 -20.25 -7.25
C ILE A 204 0.50 -21.44 -6.93
N GLU A 205 0.84 -22.61 -7.44
CA GLU A 205 0.13 -23.84 -7.10
C GLU A 205 0.44 -24.26 -5.66
N LYS A 206 -0.50 -24.96 -5.01
CA LYS A 206 -0.29 -25.41 -3.62
C LYS A 206 0.97 -26.26 -3.45
N GLY A 207 1.24 -27.14 -4.42
CA GLY A 207 2.44 -27.99 -4.40
C GLY A 207 3.74 -27.19 -4.50
N GLU A 208 3.77 -26.15 -5.34
CA GLU A 208 4.93 -25.25 -5.45
C GLU A 208 5.21 -24.51 -4.14
N MET A 209 4.17 -24.15 -3.37
CA MET A 209 4.33 -23.51 -2.06
C MET A 209 4.88 -24.50 -1.01
N GLU A 210 4.50 -25.78 -1.06
CA GLU A 210 5.01 -26.81 -0.15
C GLU A 210 6.52 -27.03 -0.30
N GLU A 211 7.07 -26.85 -1.50
CA GLU A 211 8.51 -26.97 -1.79
C GLU A 211 9.36 -25.82 -1.19
N THR A 212 8.73 -24.72 -0.74
CA THR A 212 9.43 -23.55 -0.20
C THR A 212 9.71 -23.59 1.31
N ARG A 213 9.20 -24.62 2.01
CA ARG A 213 9.39 -24.84 3.44
C ARG A 213 10.59 -25.74 3.74
#